data_AF-A0A2P2LTR4-F1
#
_entry.id   AF-A0A2P2LTR4-F1
#
_cell.length_a   1.000
_cell.length_b   1.000
_cell.length_c   1.000
_cell.angle_alpha   90.00
_cell.angle_beta   90.00
_cell.angle_gamma   90.00
#
_symmetry.space_group_name_H-M   'P 1'
#
loop_
_entity.id
_entity.type
_entity.pdbx_description
1 polymer ?
#
loop_
_entity_poly.entity_id
_entity_poly.type
_entity_poly.pdbx_seq_one_letter_code
_entity_poly.pdbx_strand_id
1 'polypeptide(L)'
;MILSLRESLDNCKSTLATCQTELEVAKSDIQKWHFAFENESFIPTGASPEPKLVISYLQTLRSSEESLKEQLEKAKKKEAAFIVTFAKREQEIAELKSAVRDLKSQLKPPSMQARRLLLDPAIHEEFTRLKNLVEEKDKKVKELQDNIAAVNFTPQSKMGKMLMAKCRTLQEENEEIGNQAAEGKMHELVMKLALQKSQNAELRSQFEGLYEHLEVLTSDVEKSNEMC
;
A
#
# COMPACT_ATOMS: atom_id res chain seq x y z
N MET A 1 86.14 29.86 -95.33
CA MET A 1 84.95 30.63 -95.75
C MET A 1 83.83 29.74 -96.30
N ILE A 2 84.10 28.79 -97.22
CA ILE A 2 83.07 27.85 -97.72
C ILE A 2 82.61 26.85 -96.64
N LEU A 3 83.53 26.31 -95.85
CA LEU A 3 83.20 25.36 -94.76
C LEU A 3 82.33 25.99 -93.67
N SER A 4 82.64 27.22 -93.25
CA SER A 4 81.85 27.96 -92.25
C SER A 4 80.44 28.31 -92.73
N LEU A 5 80.27 28.56 -94.03
CA LEU A 5 78.95 28.79 -94.62
C LEU A 5 78.12 27.50 -94.70
N ARG A 6 78.76 26.35 -94.95
CA ARG A 6 78.09 25.05 -94.98
C ARG A 6 77.64 24.61 -93.58
N GLU A 7 78.52 24.78 -92.59
CA GLU A 7 78.18 24.56 -91.18
C GLU A 7 77.06 25.48 -90.71
N SER A 8 77.09 26.76 -91.09
CA SER A 8 76.00 27.70 -90.81
C SER A 8 74.68 27.31 -91.49
N LEU A 9 74.72 26.79 -92.73
CA LEU A 9 73.54 26.33 -93.46
C LEU A 9 72.93 25.07 -92.82
N ASP A 10 73.76 24.12 -92.43
CA ASP A 10 73.32 22.89 -91.76
C ASP A 10 72.77 23.20 -90.36
N ASN A 11 73.37 24.14 -89.64
CA ASN A 11 72.81 24.66 -88.39
C ASN A 11 71.43 25.31 -88.60
N CYS A 12 71.28 26.17 -89.63
CA CYS A 12 69.99 26.78 -89.97
C CYS A 12 68.91 25.74 -90.31
N LYS A 13 69.26 24.68 -91.04
CA LYS A 13 68.35 23.57 -91.35
C LYS A 13 67.96 22.79 -90.09
N SER A 14 68.91 22.52 -89.20
CA SER A 14 68.64 21.88 -87.92
C SER A 14 67.68 22.72 -87.08
N THR A 15 67.93 24.03 -86.96
CA THR A 15 67.03 24.93 -86.22
C THR A 15 65.64 25.01 -86.85
N LEU A 16 65.55 25.00 -88.18
CA LEU A 16 64.27 25.01 -88.88
C LEU A 16 63.47 23.73 -88.60
N ALA A 17 64.13 22.58 -88.62
CA ALA A 17 63.51 21.30 -88.28
C ALA A 17 63.01 21.30 -86.83
N THR A 18 63.79 21.81 -85.88
CA THR A 18 63.36 21.98 -84.49
C THR A 18 62.13 22.89 -84.39
N CYS A 19 62.15 24.07 -85.00
CA CYS A 19 61.01 24.98 -84.99
C CYS A 19 59.75 24.37 -85.64
N GLN A 20 59.90 23.55 -86.69
CA GLN A 20 58.78 22.83 -87.30
C GLN A 20 58.20 21.79 -86.34
N THR A 21 59.04 21.04 -85.63
CA THR A 21 58.55 20.07 -84.63
C THR A 21 57.85 20.76 -83.47
N GLU A 22 58.40 21.88 -82.97
CA GLU A 22 57.78 22.68 -81.91
C GLU A 22 56.43 23.27 -82.35
N LEU A 23 56.32 23.70 -83.61
CA LEU A 23 55.06 24.19 -84.17
C LEU A 23 53.99 23.11 -84.23
N GLU A 24 54.32 21.89 -84.66
CA GLU A 24 53.36 20.79 -84.72
C GLU A 24 52.94 20.32 -83.31
N VAL A 25 53.87 20.32 -82.34
CA VAL A 25 53.54 20.08 -80.93
C VAL A 25 52.57 21.14 -80.42
N ALA A 26 52.86 22.43 -80.66
CA ALA A 26 51.99 23.52 -80.23
C ALA A 26 50.58 23.44 -80.87
N LYS A 27 50.48 23.07 -82.16
CA LYS A 27 49.20 22.84 -82.83
C LYS A 27 48.41 21.69 -82.20
N SER A 28 49.10 20.57 -81.91
CA SER A 28 48.46 19.42 -81.24
C SER A 28 47.93 19.81 -79.86
N ASP A 29 48.70 20.60 -79.10
CA ASP A 29 48.26 21.04 -77.79
C ASP A 29 47.07 21.99 -77.87
N ILE A 30 47.06 22.95 -78.80
CA ILE A 30 45.90 23.82 -79.04
C ILE A 30 44.64 22.99 -79.38
N GLN A 31 44.77 21.95 -80.20
CA GLN A 31 43.65 21.06 -80.50
C GLN A 31 43.14 20.33 -79.24
N LYS A 32 44.04 19.79 -78.40
CA LYS A 32 43.65 19.17 -77.12
C LYS A 32 42.91 20.16 -76.21
N TRP A 33 43.38 21.41 -76.14
CA TRP A 33 42.72 22.48 -75.38
C TRP A 33 41.31 22.76 -75.90
N HIS A 34 41.12 22.82 -77.22
CA HIS A 34 39.79 22.98 -77.82
C HIS A 34 38.84 21.83 -77.46
N PHE A 35 39.28 20.57 -77.61
CA PHE A 35 38.46 19.40 -77.26
C PHE A 35 38.09 19.34 -75.77
N ALA A 36 38.99 19.76 -74.87
CA ALA A 36 38.73 19.75 -73.43
C ALA A 36 37.60 20.71 -73.03
N PHE A 37 37.43 21.81 -73.77
CA PHE A 37 36.40 22.81 -73.48
C PHE A 37 35.14 22.70 -74.34
N GLU A 38 35.17 21.91 -75.42
CA GLU A 38 34.05 21.78 -76.37
C GLU A 38 32.75 21.29 -75.72
N ASN A 39 32.84 20.50 -74.66
CA ASN A 39 31.70 19.95 -73.92
C ASN A 39 31.39 20.69 -72.61
N GLU A 40 32.08 21.79 -72.33
CA GLU A 40 31.91 22.52 -71.07
C GLU A 40 30.70 23.46 -71.13
N SER A 41 29.89 23.41 -70.07
CA SER A 41 28.60 24.13 -69.97
C SER A 41 28.70 25.66 -70.09
N PHE A 42 29.89 26.24 -69.91
CA PHE A 42 30.10 27.69 -70.00
C PHE A 42 30.34 28.18 -71.44
N ILE A 43 30.50 27.26 -72.42
CA ILE A 43 30.69 27.59 -73.83
C ILE A 43 29.36 27.43 -74.57
N PRO A 44 28.83 28.48 -75.23
CA PRO A 44 27.63 28.37 -76.06
C PRO A 44 27.83 27.37 -77.21
N THR A 45 26.83 26.54 -77.47
CA THR A 45 26.89 25.50 -78.51
C THR A 45 27.22 26.10 -79.88
N GLY A 46 28.40 25.77 -80.42
CA GLY A 46 28.89 26.27 -81.72
C GLY A 46 29.81 27.50 -81.66
N ALA A 47 30.18 27.99 -80.48
CA ALA A 47 31.17 29.07 -80.31
C ALA A 47 32.58 28.52 -80.03
N SER A 48 33.62 29.19 -80.55
CA SER A 48 35.01 28.88 -80.22
C SER A 48 35.32 29.29 -78.77
N PRO A 49 36.13 28.53 -78.00
CA PRO A 49 36.55 28.91 -76.66
C PRO A 49 37.42 30.17 -76.72
N GLU A 50 36.79 31.34 -76.60
CA GLU A 50 37.51 32.60 -76.48
C GLU A 50 38.31 32.61 -75.17
N PRO A 51 39.62 32.89 -75.20
CA PRO A 51 40.47 32.85 -74.01
C PRO A 51 39.93 33.69 -72.84
N LYS A 52 39.26 34.82 -73.12
CA LYS A 52 38.67 35.69 -72.09
C LYS A 52 37.52 35.03 -71.33
N LEU A 53 36.66 34.27 -72.01
CA LEU A 53 35.53 33.56 -71.41
C LEU A 53 36.00 32.40 -70.53
N VAL A 54 37.02 31.67 -71.00
CA VAL A 54 37.66 30.60 -70.21
C VAL A 54 38.30 31.17 -68.95
N ILE A 55 39.04 32.27 -69.07
CA ILE A 55 39.70 32.92 -67.93
C ILE A 55 38.67 33.44 -66.91
N SER A 56 37.59 34.08 -67.35
CA SER A 56 36.55 34.59 -66.43
C SER A 56 35.79 33.46 -65.73
N TYR A 57 35.52 32.36 -66.44
CA TYR A 57 34.92 31.16 -65.84
C TYR A 57 35.85 30.54 -64.80
N LEU A 58 37.13 30.34 -65.12
CA LEU A 58 38.12 29.83 -64.17
C LEU A 58 38.28 30.73 -62.94
N GLN A 59 38.21 32.05 -63.11
CA GLN A 59 38.25 33.00 -62.00
C GLN A 59 37.01 32.91 -61.12
N THR A 60 35.83 32.74 -61.72
CA THR A 60 34.57 32.54 -61.00
C THR A 60 34.58 31.22 -60.24
N LEU A 61 35.03 30.14 -60.89
CA LEU A 61 35.16 28.81 -60.30
C LEU A 61 36.16 28.80 -59.14
N ARG A 62 37.30 29.49 -59.29
CA ARG A 62 38.26 29.67 -58.19
C ARG A 62 37.63 30.41 -57.01
N SER A 63 36.88 31.47 -57.27
CA SER A 63 36.21 32.24 -56.23
C SER A 63 35.13 31.43 -55.51
N SER A 64 34.39 30.58 -56.24
CA SER A 64 33.40 29.69 -55.64
C SER A 64 34.04 28.56 -54.84
N GLU A 65 35.16 27.99 -55.32
CA GLU A 65 35.95 27.01 -54.61
C GLU A 65 36.48 27.58 -53.28
N GLU A 66 37.03 28.79 -53.29
CA GLU A 66 37.51 29.48 -52.09
C GLU A 66 36.37 29.72 -51.08
N SER A 67 35.21 30.18 -51.55
CA SER A 67 34.02 30.38 -50.71
C SER A 67 33.52 29.07 -50.09
N LEU A 68 33.46 27.98 -50.86
CA LEU A 68 33.06 26.66 -50.36
C LEU A 68 34.06 26.11 -49.33
N LYS A 69 35.37 26.31 -49.55
CA LYS A 69 36.40 25.95 -48.57
C LYS A 69 36.21 26.71 -47.26
N GLU A 70 35.92 28.01 -47.33
CA GLU A 70 35.67 28.80 -46.11
C GLU A 70 34.41 28.33 -45.37
N GLN A 71 33.34 28.00 -46.09
CA GLN A 71 32.11 27.45 -45.50
C GLN A 71 32.35 26.08 -44.85
N LEU A 72 33.13 25.22 -45.50
CA LEU A 72 33.52 23.91 -44.97
C LEU A 72 34.31 24.06 -43.66
N GLU A 73 35.28 24.97 -43.61
CA GLU A 73 36.06 25.22 -42.40
C GLU A 73 35.20 25.81 -41.27
N LYS A 74 34.23 26.68 -41.59
CA LYS A 74 33.25 27.17 -40.62
C LYS A 74 32.36 26.03 -40.10
N ALA A 75 31.91 25.13 -40.98
CA ALA A 75 31.09 23.98 -40.60
C ALA A 75 31.86 23.01 -39.70
N LYS A 76 33.10 22.66 -40.03
CA LYS A 76 33.98 21.82 -39.20
C LYS A 76 34.21 22.41 -37.81
N LYS A 77 34.46 23.72 -37.72
CA LYS A 77 34.61 24.41 -36.42
C LYS A 77 33.34 24.34 -35.57
N LYS A 78 32.16 24.51 -36.20
CA LYS A 78 30.86 24.38 -35.51
C LYS A 78 30.61 22.95 -35.04
N GLU A 79 30.89 21.96 -35.89
CA GLU A 79 30.76 20.55 -35.56
C GLU A 79 31.64 20.17 -34.35
N ALA A 80 32.91 20.58 -34.36
CA ALA A 80 33.82 20.36 -33.23
C ALA A 80 33.29 21.00 -31.92
N ALA A 81 32.74 22.21 -31.99
CA ALA A 81 32.13 22.87 -30.83
C ALA A 81 30.89 22.12 -30.31
N PHE A 82 30.06 21.57 -31.20
CA PHE A 82 28.93 20.74 -30.83
C PHE A 82 29.34 19.43 -30.18
N ILE A 83 30.37 18.75 -30.69
CA ILE A 83 30.91 17.52 -30.10
C ILE A 83 31.33 17.76 -28.64
N VAL A 84 32.08 18.84 -28.38
CA VAL A 84 32.50 19.20 -27.02
C VAL A 84 31.31 19.52 -26.12
N THR A 85 30.32 20.28 -26.62
CA THR A 85 29.13 20.64 -25.86
C THR A 85 28.28 19.42 -25.52
N PHE A 86 28.14 18.49 -26.47
CA PHE A 86 27.42 17.24 -26.30
C PHE A 86 28.09 16.34 -25.28
N ALA A 87 29.41 16.14 -25.38
CA ALA A 87 30.18 15.38 -24.41
C ALA A 87 30.04 15.96 -22.99
N LYS A 88 30.07 17.29 -22.84
CA LYS A 88 29.84 17.95 -21.54
C LYS A 88 28.44 17.70 -20.99
N ARG A 89 27.41 17.73 -21.84
CA ARG A 89 26.03 17.42 -21.44
C ARG A 89 25.84 15.95 -21.08
N GLU A 90 26.48 15.03 -21.79
CA GLU A 90 26.46 13.60 -21.45
C GLU A 90 27.13 13.33 -20.10
N GLN A 91 28.25 14.00 -19.82
CA GLN A 91 28.91 13.95 -18.51
C GLN A 91 27.98 14.46 -17.40
N GLU A 92 27.36 15.63 -17.57
CA GLU A 92 26.41 16.19 -16.60
C GLU A 92 25.23 15.24 -16.33
N ILE A 93 24.68 14.61 -17.37
CA ILE A 93 23.62 13.59 -17.24
C ILE A 93 24.14 12.38 -16.45
N ALA A 94 25.37 11.93 -16.68
CA ALA A 94 25.96 10.80 -15.96
C ALA A 94 26.16 11.13 -14.47
N GLU A 95 26.63 12.33 -14.15
CA GLU A 95 26.81 12.85 -12.79
C GLU A 95 25.46 12.95 -12.06
N LEU A 96 24.45 13.55 -12.70
CA LEU A 96 23.08 13.63 -12.14
C LEU A 96 22.48 12.24 -11.91
N LYS A 97 22.66 11.30 -12.84
CA LYS A 97 22.23 9.90 -12.66
C LYS A 97 22.93 9.25 -11.47
N SER A 98 24.20 9.56 -11.22
CA SER A 98 24.92 9.06 -10.04
C SER A 98 24.36 9.65 -8.75
N ALA A 99 24.21 10.97 -8.69
CA ALA A 99 23.64 11.66 -7.53
C ALA A 99 22.24 11.12 -7.18
N VAL A 100 21.40 10.84 -8.17
CA VAL A 100 20.09 10.21 -7.96
C VAL A 100 20.22 8.80 -7.38
N ARG A 101 21.15 7.97 -7.86
CA ARG A 101 21.39 6.64 -7.29
C ARG A 101 21.85 6.74 -5.84
N ASP A 102 22.76 7.67 -5.54
CA ASP A 102 23.30 7.88 -4.20
C ASP A 102 22.21 8.36 -3.24
N LEU A 103 21.43 9.37 -3.62
CA LEU A 103 20.26 9.84 -2.85
C LEU A 103 19.23 8.72 -2.65
N LYS A 104 18.96 7.91 -3.69
CA LYS A 104 18.06 6.75 -3.57
C LYS A 104 18.62 5.69 -2.61
N SER A 105 19.93 5.53 -2.55
CA SER A 105 20.58 4.63 -1.61
C SER A 105 20.53 5.15 -0.17
N GLN A 106 20.63 6.48 0.02
CA GLN A 106 20.45 7.13 1.31
C GLN A 106 18.99 7.07 1.79
N LEU A 107 18.03 7.17 0.86
CA LEU A 107 16.61 7.07 1.16
C LEU A 107 16.17 5.62 1.47
N LYS A 108 16.91 4.60 0.99
CA LYS A 108 16.71 3.22 1.44
C LYS A 108 17.14 3.15 2.91
N PRO A 109 16.24 2.94 3.88
CA PRO A 109 16.60 3.05 5.28
C PRO A 109 17.63 1.97 5.66
N PRO A 110 18.82 2.34 6.16
CA PRO A 110 19.69 1.40 6.83
C PRO A 110 19.08 1.14 8.21
N SER A 111 18.36 0.02 8.34
CA SER A 111 17.67 -0.43 9.55
C SER A 111 16.39 0.33 9.94
N MET A 112 15.51 -0.38 10.64
CA MET A 112 14.26 0.11 11.22
C MET A 112 14.40 1.35 12.13
N GLN A 113 15.60 1.68 12.59
CA GLN A 113 15.86 2.84 13.47
C GLN A 113 15.68 4.19 12.77
N ALA A 114 16.04 4.32 11.48
CA ALA A 114 15.83 5.56 10.74
C ALA A 114 14.34 5.90 10.56
N ARG A 115 13.46 4.88 10.53
CA ARG A 115 12.00 5.05 10.55
C ARG A 115 11.48 5.62 11.87
N ARG A 116 12.18 5.40 12.99
CA ARG A 116 11.90 6.04 14.29
C ARG A 116 12.40 7.48 14.35
N LEU A 117 13.47 7.81 13.64
CA LEU A 117 14.06 9.15 13.54
C LEU A 117 13.31 10.09 12.59
N LEU A 118 12.61 9.57 11.57
CA LEU A 118 11.82 10.35 10.60
C LEU A 118 10.40 10.67 11.06
N LEU A 119 9.94 10.07 12.17
CA LEU A 119 8.81 10.62 12.91
C LEU A 119 9.41 11.69 13.83
N ASP A 120 8.86 12.90 13.82
CA ASP A 120 9.15 13.88 14.86
C ASP A 120 9.09 13.16 16.23
N PRO A 121 10.09 13.29 17.11
CA PRO A 121 10.13 12.57 18.37
C PRO A 121 8.83 12.68 19.18
N ALA A 122 8.14 13.84 19.13
CA ALA A 122 6.85 14.03 19.77
C ALA A 122 5.73 13.27 19.06
N ILE A 123 5.73 13.21 17.72
CA ILE A 123 4.78 12.41 16.94
C ILE A 123 4.97 10.90 17.21
N HIS A 124 6.21 10.42 17.30
CA HIS A 124 6.49 9.01 17.62
C HIS A 124 6.02 8.64 19.03
N GLU A 125 6.26 9.53 19.99
CA GLU A 125 5.83 9.38 21.37
C GLU A 125 4.29 9.39 21.46
N GLU A 126 3.61 10.31 20.78
CA GLU A 126 2.14 10.32 20.70
C GLU A 126 1.57 9.07 20.04
N PHE A 127 2.17 8.57 18.96
CA PHE A 127 1.71 7.35 18.30
C PHE A 127 1.89 6.12 19.20
N THR A 128 3.01 6.05 19.93
CA THR A 128 3.29 4.97 20.87
C THR A 128 2.36 5.05 22.08
N ARG A 129 2.09 6.25 22.61
CA ARG A 129 1.12 6.50 23.67
C ARG A 129 -0.29 6.07 23.25
N LEU A 130 -0.73 6.47 22.05
CA LEU A 130 -2.03 6.09 21.49
C LEU A 130 -2.13 4.57 21.28
N LYS A 131 -1.09 3.94 20.75
CA LYS A 131 -1.07 2.49 20.56
C LYS A 131 -1.21 1.75 21.90
N ASN A 132 -0.43 2.13 22.91
CA ASN A 132 -0.50 1.52 24.24
C ASN A 132 -1.88 1.74 24.88
N LEU A 133 -2.47 2.94 24.71
CA LEU A 133 -3.80 3.25 25.21
C LEU A 133 -4.88 2.39 24.55
N VAL A 134 -4.78 2.13 23.24
CA VAL A 134 -5.69 1.23 22.53
C VAL A 134 -5.57 -0.20 23.07
N GLU A 135 -4.35 -0.72 23.19
CA GLU A 135 -4.10 -2.07 23.72
C GLU A 135 -4.63 -2.23 25.17
N GLU A 136 -4.45 -1.21 26.01
CA GLU A 136 -4.98 -1.18 27.38
C GLU A 136 -6.52 -1.19 27.40
N LYS A 137 -7.16 -0.37 26.55
CA LYS A 137 -8.62 -0.32 26.46
C LYS A 137 -9.22 -1.60 25.89
N ASP A 138 -8.59 -2.21 24.88
CA ASP A 138 -9.03 -3.49 24.34
C ASP A 138 -8.97 -4.59 25.39
N LYS A 139 -7.89 -4.62 26.19
CA LYS A 139 -7.80 -5.53 27.34
C LYS A 139 -8.92 -5.28 28.34
N LYS A 140 -9.21 -4.02 28.67
CA LYS A 140 -10.29 -3.66 29.61
C LYS A 140 -11.67 -4.06 29.08
N VAL A 141 -11.93 -3.85 27.79
CA VAL A 141 -13.17 -4.28 27.13
C VAL A 141 -13.33 -5.79 27.24
N LYS A 142 -12.27 -6.54 26.94
CA LYS A 142 -12.28 -8.00 27.06
C LYS A 142 -12.54 -8.46 28.50
N GLU A 143 -11.84 -7.88 29.48
CA GLU A 143 -12.08 -8.17 30.90
C GLU A 143 -13.53 -7.89 31.32
N LEU A 144 -14.10 -6.76 30.89
CA LEU A 144 -15.50 -6.42 31.21
C LEU A 144 -16.49 -7.35 30.51
N GLN A 145 -16.23 -7.74 29.26
CA GLN A 145 -17.04 -8.74 28.55
C GLN A 145 -16.98 -10.10 29.24
N ASP A 146 -15.79 -10.54 29.66
CA ASP A 146 -15.60 -11.79 30.39
C ASP A 146 -16.30 -11.75 31.76
N ASN A 147 -16.23 -10.62 32.48
CA ASN A 147 -16.95 -10.44 33.74
C ASN A 147 -18.47 -10.45 33.54
N ILE A 148 -18.98 -9.78 32.50
CA ILE A 148 -20.41 -9.82 32.15
C ILE A 148 -20.82 -11.26 31.83
N ALA A 149 -20.02 -11.99 31.04
CA ALA A 149 -20.28 -13.38 30.72
C ALA A 149 -20.23 -14.29 31.96
N ALA A 150 -19.34 -14.01 32.91
CA ALA A 150 -19.21 -14.76 34.16
C ALA A 150 -20.38 -14.48 35.14
N VAL A 151 -20.85 -13.24 35.21
CA VAL A 151 -21.97 -12.83 36.09
C VAL A 151 -23.32 -13.18 35.47
N ASN A 152 -23.41 -13.29 34.14
CA ASN A 152 -24.61 -13.74 33.47
C ASN A 152 -24.84 -15.24 33.73
N PHE A 153 -25.71 -15.52 34.69
CA PHE A 153 -26.27 -16.84 34.88
C PHE A 153 -26.88 -17.34 33.58
N THR A 154 -26.35 -18.44 33.06
CA THR A 154 -26.88 -19.12 31.87
C THR A 154 -27.63 -20.36 32.31
N PRO A 155 -28.98 -20.38 32.29
CA PRO A 155 -29.79 -21.53 32.73
C PRO A 155 -29.42 -22.84 32.02
N GLN A 156 -28.86 -22.74 30.82
CA GLN A 156 -28.52 -23.87 29.95
C GLN A 156 -27.10 -24.42 30.17
N SER A 157 -26.20 -23.68 30.84
CA SER A 157 -24.86 -24.19 31.14
C SER A 157 -24.91 -25.36 32.12
N LYS A 158 -23.89 -26.22 32.13
CA LYS A 158 -23.83 -27.37 33.08
C LYS A 158 -23.96 -26.90 34.54
N MET A 159 -23.30 -25.80 34.89
CA MET A 159 -23.40 -25.19 36.22
C MET A 159 -24.79 -24.58 36.46
N GLY A 160 -25.34 -23.83 35.49
CA GLY A 160 -26.66 -23.23 35.62
C GLY A 160 -27.79 -24.25 35.77
N LYS A 161 -27.75 -25.35 35.01
CA LYS A 161 -28.68 -26.48 35.14
C LYS A 161 -28.61 -27.13 36.52
N MET A 162 -27.41 -27.36 37.05
CA MET A 162 -27.20 -27.92 38.37
C MET A 162 -27.75 -27.00 39.47
N LEU A 163 -27.51 -25.69 39.34
CA LEU A 163 -28.00 -24.70 40.30
C LEU A 163 -29.53 -24.60 40.28
N MET A 164 -30.16 -24.58 39.09
CA MET A 164 -31.63 -24.61 38.97
C MET A 164 -32.22 -25.91 39.52
N ALA A 165 -31.57 -27.06 39.30
CA ALA A 165 -32.01 -28.32 39.88
C ALA A 165 -31.97 -28.26 41.41
N LYS A 166 -30.88 -27.75 41.99
CA LYS A 166 -30.76 -27.57 43.44
C LYS A 166 -31.81 -26.59 43.99
N CYS A 167 -32.08 -25.48 43.30
CA CYS A 167 -33.14 -24.56 43.71
C CYS A 167 -34.52 -25.23 43.70
N ARG A 168 -34.84 -26.04 42.67
CA ARG A 168 -36.09 -26.81 42.63
C ARG A 168 -36.19 -27.80 43.79
N THR A 169 -35.14 -28.57 44.05
CA THR A 169 -35.12 -29.53 45.17
C THR A 169 -35.28 -28.83 46.52
N LEU A 170 -34.57 -27.72 46.77
CA LEU A 170 -34.73 -26.95 48.00
C LEU A 170 -36.14 -26.36 48.15
N GLN A 171 -36.79 -26.02 47.03
CA GLN A 171 -38.16 -25.51 47.05
C GLN A 171 -39.17 -26.61 47.35
N GLU A 172 -39.00 -27.80 46.75
CA GLU A 172 -39.79 -29.00 47.06
C GLU A 172 -39.62 -29.40 48.54
N GLU A 173 -38.39 -29.42 49.06
CA GLU A 173 -38.10 -29.71 50.48
C GLU A 173 -38.79 -28.69 51.41
N ASN A 174 -38.73 -27.39 51.09
CA ASN A 174 -39.39 -26.36 51.89
C ASN A 174 -40.92 -26.48 51.87
N GLU A 175 -41.50 -26.82 50.72
CA GLU A 175 -42.93 -27.09 50.59
C GLU A 175 -43.33 -28.32 51.42
N GLU A 176 -42.53 -29.39 51.40
CA GLU A 176 -42.76 -30.58 52.22
C GLU A 176 -42.66 -30.27 53.72
N ILE A 177 -41.65 -29.52 54.16
CA ILE A 177 -41.52 -29.08 55.56
C ILE A 177 -42.74 -28.25 55.97
N GLY A 178 -43.19 -27.34 55.10
CA GLY A 178 -44.40 -26.54 55.32
C GLY A 178 -45.65 -27.42 55.47
N ASN A 179 -45.80 -28.42 54.63
CA ASN A 179 -46.91 -29.38 54.67
C ASN A 179 -46.87 -30.22 55.95
N GLN A 180 -45.71 -30.79 56.30
CA GLN A 180 -45.54 -31.58 57.53
C GLN A 180 -45.84 -30.76 58.78
N ALA A 181 -45.43 -29.49 58.82
CA ALA A 181 -45.75 -28.59 59.93
C ALA A 181 -47.27 -28.32 60.03
N ALA A 182 -47.95 -28.13 58.90
CA ALA A 182 -49.39 -27.95 58.85
C ALA A 182 -50.15 -29.22 59.29
N GLU A 183 -49.74 -30.38 58.78
CA GLU A 183 -50.30 -31.69 59.13
C GLU A 183 -50.09 -32.03 60.60
N GLY A 184 -48.89 -31.78 61.15
CA GLY A 184 -48.57 -32.01 62.55
C GLY A 184 -49.46 -31.18 63.49
N LYS A 185 -49.64 -29.89 63.18
CA LYS A 185 -50.55 -29.01 63.94
C LYS A 185 -52.00 -29.47 63.84
N MET A 186 -52.43 -29.94 62.67
CA MET A 186 -53.77 -30.50 62.48
C MET A 186 -53.98 -31.77 63.32
N HIS A 187 -53.02 -32.69 63.33
CA HIS A 187 -53.11 -33.93 64.11
C HIS A 187 -53.17 -33.66 65.62
N GLU A 188 -52.34 -32.73 66.12
CA GLU A 188 -52.37 -32.31 67.53
C GLU A 188 -53.74 -31.74 67.93
N LEU A 189 -54.33 -30.88 67.10
CA LEU A 189 -55.66 -30.31 67.34
C LEU A 189 -56.74 -31.39 67.33
N VAL A 190 -56.66 -32.36 66.43
CA VAL A 190 -57.59 -33.50 66.39
C VAL A 190 -57.50 -34.34 67.67
N MET A 191 -56.29 -34.60 68.17
CA MET A 191 -56.10 -35.37 69.41
C MET A 191 -56.62 -34.62 70.64
N LYS A 192 -56.36 -33.31 70.74
CA LYS A 192 -56.94 -32.44 71.78
C LYS A 192 -58.46 -32.43 71.74
N LEU A 193 -59.04 -32.35 70.54
CA LEU A 193 -60.50 -32.39 70.36
C LEU A 193 -61.09 -33.73 70.82
N ALA A 194 -60.45 -34.85 70.49
CA ALA A 194 -60.90 -36.18 70.92
C ALA A 194 -60.86 -36.32 72.45
N LEU A 195 -59.79 -35.86 73.10
CA LEU A 195 -59.69 -35.84 74.56
C LEU A 195 -60.80 -35.00 75.20
N GLN A 196 -61.03 -33.79 74.67
CA GLN A 196 -62.10 -32.91 75.16
C GLN A 196 -63.49 -33.54 74.98
N LYS A 197 -63.74 -34.27 73.89
CA LYS A 197 -64.99 -35.03 73.72
C LYS A 197 -65.15 -36.12 74.77
N SER A 198 -64.09 -36.86 75.09
CA SER A 198 -64.10 -37.89 76.13
C SER A 198 -64.38 -37.29 77.51
N GLN A 199 -63.69 -36.21 77.87
CA GLN A 199 -63.90 -35.51 79.15
C GLN A 199 -65.32 -34.96 79.27
N ASN A 200 -65.87 -34.40 78.20
CA ASN A 200 -67.27 -33.96 78.17
C ASN A 200 -68.26 -35.12 78.33
N ALA A 201 -67.99 -36.28 77.72
CA ALA A 201 -68.83 -37.46 77.88
C ALA A 201 -68.80 -37.98 79.33
N GLU A 202 -67.63 -38.00 79.96
CA GLU A 202 -67.46 -38.39 81.36
C GLU A 202 -68.14 -37.40 82.31
N LEU A 203 -67.98 -36.09 82.11
CA LEU A 203 -68.71 -35.08 82.88
C LEU A 203 -70.22 -35.24 82.75
N ARG A 204 -70.74 -35.49 81.54
CA ARG A 204 -72.17 -35.77 81.33
C ARG A 204 -72.62 -37.00 82.11
N SER A 205 -71.86 -38.10 82.06
CA SER A 205 -72.16 -39.31 82.81
C SER A 205 -72.11 -39.08 84.34
N GLN A 206 -71.14 -38.31 84.84
CA GLN A 206 -71.07 -37.92 86.24
C GLN A 206 -72.27 -37.06 86.66
N PHE A 207 -72.67 -36.09 85.83
CA PHE A 207 -73.86 -35.28 86.09
C PHE A 207 -75.13 -36.14 86.10
N GLU A 208 -75.27 -37.07 85.15
CA GLU A 208 -76.41 -37.98 85.10
C GLU A 208 -76.50 -38.85 86.37
N GLY A 209 -75.37 -39.43 86.81
CA GLY A 209 -75.31 -40.16 88.08
C GLY A 209 -75.63 -39.28 89.31
N LEU A 210 -75.19 -38.01 89.33
CA LEU A 210 -75.56 -37.07 90.40
C LEU A 210 -77.06 -36.73 90.38
N TYR A 211 -77.65 -36.56 89.19
CA TYR A 211 -79.09 -36.34 89.04
C TYR A 211 -79.89 -37.54 89.56
N GLU A 212 -79.51 -38.77 89.21
CA GLU A 212 -80.12 -39.99 89.73
C GLU A 212 -80.03 -40.05 91.26
N HIS A 213 -78.86 -39.76 91.84
CA HIS A 213 -78.69 -39.70 93.30
C HIS A 213 -79.57 -38.63 93.95
N LEU A 214 -79.69 -37.44 93.36
CA LEU A 214 -80.56 -36.37 93.85
C LEU A 214 -82.04 -36.76 93.80
N GLU A 215 -82.48 -37.47 92.76
CA GLU A 215 -83.85 -37.96 92.63
C GLU A 215 -84.19 -38.98 93.73
N VAL A 216 -83.29 -39.93 93.99
CA VAL A 216 -83.43 -40.89 95.10
C VAL A 216 -83.52 -40.16 96.44
N LEU A 217 -82.61 -39.21 96.69
CA LEU A 217 -82.59 -38.45 97.94
C LEU A 217 -83.86 -37.61 98.11
N THR A 218 -84.37 -37.01 97.03
CA THR A 218 -85.62 -36.24 97.02
C THR A 218 -86.81 -37.16 97.35
N SER A 219 -86.89 -38.34 96.72
CA SER A 219 -87.93 -39.33 97.03
C SER A 219 -87.87 -39.82 98.48
N ASP A 220 -86.67 -40.01 99.03
CA ASP A 220 -86.51 -40.45 100.42
C ASP A 220 -86.88 -39.35 101.42
N VAL A 221 -86.59 -38.08 101.11
CA VAL A 221 -87.06 -36.92 101.88
C VAL A 221 -88.59 -36.82 101.83
N GLU A 222 -89.21 -36.99 100.66
CA GLU A 222 -90.67 -37.00 100.50
C GLU A 222 -91.32 -38.11 101.35
N LYS A 223 -90.82 -39.35 101.27
CA LYS A 223 -91.28 -40.47 102.12
C LYS A 223 -91.11 -40.18 103.61
N SER A 224 -89.98 -39.60 104.01
CA SER A 224 -89.74 -39.25 105.42
C SER A 224 -90.67 -38.14 105.91
N ASN A 225 -91.07 -37.21 105.03
CA ASN A 225 -91.97 -36.12 105.37
C ASN A 225 -93.45 -36.56 105.40
N GLU A 226 -93.82 -37.62 104.68
CA GLU A 226 -95.14 -38.27 104.77
C GLU A 226 -95.31 -39.16 106.02
N MET A 227 -94.19 -39.54 106.67
CA MET A 227 -94.17 -40.36 107.88
C MET A 227 -94.12 -39.55 109.20
N CYS A 228 -94.08 -38.22 109.13
CA CYS A 228 -94.17 -37.28 110.25
C CYS A 228 -95.57 -36.66 110.32
#